data_AF-A0A9E2KIC9-F1
#
_entry.id   AF-A0A9E2KIC9-F1
#
_cell.length_a   1.000
_cell.length_b   1.000
_cell.length_c   1.000
_cell.angle_alpha   90.00
_cell.angle_beta   90.00
_cell.angle_gamma   90.00
#
_symmetry.space_group_name_H-M   'P 1'
#
loop_
_entity.id
_entity.type
_entity.pdbx_description
1 polymer ?
#
loop_
_entity_poly.entity_id
_entity_poly.type
_entity_poly.pdbx_seq_one_letter_code
_entity_poly.pdbx_strand_id
1 'polypeptide(L)'
;LEHGKPMLFGENHEYGLAQEGFGLKVVKLGENGITEKDILIHDAHCMDNTLQLKLALMEGPDFPIALGVIRDVDEPTYDEAVHAQIEEVSAKKKYHNFEELLMTNDTWEVK
;
A
#
# COMPACT_ATOMS: atom_id res chain seq x y z
N LEU A 1 1.69 15.88 -6.23
CA LEU A 1 2.41 14.66 -5.79
C LEU A 1 2.92 13.94 -7.02
N GLU A 2 4.22 13.72 -7.06
CA GLU A 2 4.92 13.06 -8.16
C GLU A 2 5.96 12.12 -7.57
N HIS A 3 6.02 10.89 -8.07
CA HIS A 3 6.95 9.88 -7.55
C HIS A 3 8.41 10.33 -7.70
N GLY A 4 9.21 10.11 -6.66
CA GLY A 4 10.62 10.47 -6.60
C GLY A 4 10.92 11.95 -6.38
N LYS A 5 9.90 12.81 -6.24
CA LYS A 5 10.08 14.26 -6.04
C LYS A 5 9.80 14.68 -4.59
N PRO A 6 10.47 15.73 -4.09
CA PRO A 6 10.16 16.30 -2.78
C PRO A 6 8.73 16.86 -2.76
N MET A 7 8.04 16.66 -1.64
CA MET A 7 6.66 17.11 -1.45
C MET A 7 6.59 18.60 -1.10
N LEU A 8 6.85 19.44 -2.11
CA LEU A 8 6.79 20.90 -2.03
C LEU A 8 5.43 21.43 -2.48
N PHE A 9 5.01 22.57 -1.91
CA PHE A 9 3.77 23.26 -2.26
C PHE A 9 3.83 24.76 -1.95
N GLY A 10 2.77 25.49 -2.32
CA GLY A 10 2.71 26.97 -2.29
C GLY A 10 3.03 27.58 -3.65
N GLU A 11 2.72 28.87 -3.84
CA GLU A 11 2.86 29.55 -5.15
C GLU A 11 4.29 29.48 -5.70
N ASN A 12 5.31 29.56 -4.82
CA ASN A 12 6.72 29.50 -5.20
C ASN A 12 7.46 28.27 -4.65
N HIS A 13 6.74 27.19 -4.31
CA HIS A 13 7.33 26.00 -3.65
C HIS A 13 8.08 26.33 -2.34
N GLU A 14 7.57 27.33 -1.63
CA GLU A 14 8.18 27.82 -0.38
C GLU A 14 7.85 26.94 0.84
N TYR A 15 6.85 26.05 0.74
CA TYR A 15 6.49 25.10 1.78
C TYR A 15 6.80 23.66 1.36
N GLY A 16 7.01 22.79 2.33
CA GLY A 16 7.13 21.35 2.12
C GLY A 16 6.59 20.53 3.28
N LEU A 17 6.36 19.25 3.03
CA LEU A 17 5.95 18.29 4.05
C LEU A 17 7.18 17.58 4.62
N ALA A 18 7.36 17.68 5.94
CA ALA A 18 8.40 16.99 6.69
C ALA A 18 7.78 16.01 7.70
N GLN A 19 8.57 15.06 8.18
CA GLN A 19 8.14 14.13 9.23
C GLN A 19 8.42 14.71 10.61
N GLU A 20 7.41 14.69 11.48
CA GLU A 20 7.57 15.03 12.90
C GLU A 20 7.07 13.85 13.75
N GLY A 21 8.02 13.03 14.23
CA GLY A 21 7.70 11.77 14.91
C GLY A 21 6.91 10.82 14.01
N PHE A 22 5.69 10.46 14.42
CA PHE A 22 4.76 9.68 13.62
C PHE A 22 3.82 10.53 12.75
N GLY A 23 3.88 11.86 12.84
CA GLY A 23 3.01 12.78 12.10
C GLY A 23 3.68 13.42 10.88
N LEU A 24 2.88 14.20 10.15
CA LEU A 24 3.35 15.12 9.13
C LEU A 24 3.37 16.53 9.71
N LYS A 25 4.29 17.36 9.20
CA LYS A 25 4.38 18.77 9.54
C LYS A 25 4.64 19.58 8.28
N VAL A 26 3.96 20.71 8.18
CA VAL A 26 4.27 21.73 7.18
C VAL A 26 5.48 22.54 7.65
N VAL A 27 6.50 22.63 6.81
CA VAL A 27 7.69 23.45 7.05
C VAL A 27 7.89 24.41 5.90
N LYS A 28 8.54 25.54 6.17
CA LYS A 28 8.88 26.55 5.17
C LYS A 28 10.37 26.49 4.86
N LEU A 29 10.72 26.45 3.58
CA LEU A 29 12.11 26.33 3.14
C LEU A 29 12.90 27.59 3.53
N GLY A 30 14.12 27.40 4.05
CA GLY A 30 15.00 28.48 4.47
C GLY A 30 14.72 29.05 5.87
N GLU A 31 13.59 28.72 6.49
CA GLU A 31 13.35 29.03 7.91
C GLU A 31 13.95 27.94 8.80
N ASN A 32 14.55 28.32 9.93
CA ASN A 32 15.18 27.41 10.90
C ASN A 32 16.25 26.46 10.31
N GLY A 33 16.82 26.80 9.16
CA GLY A 33 17.80 25.95 8.46
C GLY A 33 17.18 24.75 7.73
N ILE A 34 15.85 24.71 7.57
CA ILE A 34 15.15 23.69 6.77
C ILE A 34 15.61 23.80 5.31
N THR A 35 16.10 22.69 4.78
CA THR A 35 16.52 22.54 3.38
C THR A 35 15.62 21.54 2.66
N GLU A 36 15.76 21.43 1.33
CA GLU A 36 15.06 20.41 0.54
C GLU A 36 15.34 18.97 1.02
N LYS A 37 16.46 18.74 1.72
CA LYS A 37 16.83 17.42 2.26
C LYS A 37 15.96 16.98 3.44
N ASP A 38 15.33 17.94 4.11
CA ASP A 38 14.45 17.70 5.25
C ASP A 38 13.00 17.44 4.81
N ILE A 39 12.72 17.65 3.53
CA ILE A 39 11.41 17.43 2.92
C ILE A 39 11.28 15.96 2.53
N LEU A 40 10.12 15.39 2.84
CA LEU A 40 9.79 14.03 2.45
C LEU A 40 9.74 13.90 0.93
N ILE A 41 10.41 12.88 0.41
CA ILE A 41 10.34 12.48 -1.00
C ILE A 41 9.14 11.55 -1.16
N HIS A 42 8.29 11.85 -2.13
CA HIS A 42 7.11 11.04 -2.40
C HIS A 42 7.48 9.72 -3.08
N ASP A 43 7.15 8.61 -2.46
CA ASP A 43 7.24 7.29 -3.06
C ASP A 43 5.84 6.69 -3.24
N ALA A 44 5.28 6.86 -4.44
CA ALA A 44 4.00 6.26 -4.81
C ALA A 44 4.01 4.72 -4.79
N HIS A 45 5.18 4.09 -5.00
CA HIS A 45 5.34 2.63 -5.14
C HIS A 45 5.70 1.94 -3.82
N CYS A 46 5.81 2.69 -2.72
CA CYS A 46 6.08 2.11 -1.41
C CYS A 46 4.95 1.13 -1.00
N MET A 47 5.34 -0.09 -0.63
CA MET A 47 4.40 -1.12 -0.17
C MET A 47 3.71 -0.73 1.13
N ASP A 48 4.45 -0.11 2.06
CA ASP A 48 3.88 0.47 3.28
C ASP A 48 3.05 1.70 2.94
N ASN A 49 1.76 1.64 3.25
CA ASN A 49 0.79 2.67 2.87
C ASN A 49 0.60 3.77 3.93
N THR A 50 1.40 3.77 5.00
CA THR A 50 1.20 4.65 6.15
C THR A 50 1.32 6.12 5.76
N LEU A 51 2.28 6.46 4.90
CA LEU A 51 2.47 7.84 4.42
C LEU A 51 1.32 8.26 3.51
N GLN A 52 0.92 7.40 2.59
CA GLN A 52 -0.12 7.64 1.60
C GLN A 52 -1.48 7.84 2.27
N LEU A 53 -1.78 7.07 3.33
CA LEU A 53 -2.96 7.27 4.17
C LEU A 53 -2.92 8.63 4.86
N LYS A 54 -1.78 9.05 5.42
CA LYS A 54 -1.65 10.39 6.02
C LYS A 54 -1.86 11.49 5.00
N LEU A 55 -1.32 11.34 3.79
CA LEU A 55 -1.50 12.30 2.70
C LEU A 55 -2.98 12.40 2.28
N ALA A 56 -3.71 11.28 2.25
CA ALA A 56 -5.13 11.24 1.91
C ALA A 56 -6.03 11.85 2.99
N LEU A 57 -5.57 11.87 4.25
CA LEU A 57 -6.28 12.43 5.40
C LEU A 57 -5.91 13.89 5.70
N MET A 58 -5.10 14.53 4.85
CA MET A 58 -4.76 15.95 5.01
C MET A 58 -5.98 16.84 4.78
N GLU A 59 -6.21 17.78 5.70
CA GLU A 59 -7.30 18.75 5.62
C GLU A 59 -6.78 20.17 5.86
N GLY A 60 -7.40 21.14 5.17
CA GLY A 60 -7.14 22.56 5.39
C GLY A 60 -7.82 23.06 6.68
N PRO A 61 -7.31 24.16 7.29
CA PRO A 61 -6.28 25.06 6.78
C PRO A 61 -4.84 24.64 7.10
N ASP A 62 -4.65 23.61 7.93
CA ASP A 62 -3.34 23.25 8.47
C ASP A 62 -2.46 22.50 7.46
N PHE A 63 -3.07 21.75 6.54
CA PHE A 63 -2.37 21.00 5.49
C PHE A 63 -2.86 21.35 4.09
N PRO A 64 -2.01 21.18 3.06
CA PRO A 64 -2.44 21.28 1.67
C PRO A 64 -3.33 20.10 1.27
N ILE A 65 -4.13 20.29 0.22
CA ILE A 65 -4.87 19.18 -0.41
C ILE A 65 -3.90 18.38 -1.29
N ALA A 66 -3.82 17.07 -1.05
CA ALA A 66 -3.02 16.17 -1.88
C ALA A 66 -3.61 16.03 -3.29
N LEU A 67 -2.86 16.43 -4.31
CA LEU A 67 -3.22 16.27 -5.72
C LEU A 67 -2.15 15.47 -6.47
N GLY A 68 -2.56 14.61 -7.40
CA GLY A 68 -1.69 13.72 -8.17
C GLY A 68 -1.83 12.24 -7.77
N VAL A 69 -0.82 11.43 -8.11
CA VAL A 69 -0.81 10.00 -7.76
C VAL A 69 -0.35 9.84 -6.32
N ILE A 70 -1.29 9.54 -5.42
CA ILE A 70 -1.01 9.33 -3.99
C ILE A 70 -0.35 7.97 -3.77
N ARG A 71 -0.84 6.91 -4.43
CA ARG A 71 -0.32 5.55 -4.33
C ARG A 71 -0.49 4.81 -5.65
N ASP A 72 0.52 4.05 -6.04
CA ASP A 72 0.57 3.24 -7.25
C ASP A 72 1.39 1.98 -6.94
N VAL A 73 0.73 0.85 -6.67
CA VAL A 73 1.40 -0.38 -6.24
C VAL A 73 0.85 -1.57 -7.00
N ASP A 74 1.74 -2.47 -7.41
CA ASP A 74 1.37 -3.74 -8.02
C ASP A 74 1.00 -4.73 -6.91
N GLU A 75 -0.30 -5.01 -6.77
CA GLU A 75 -0.84 -5.97 -5.82
C GLU A 75 -1.89 -6.83 -6.54
N PRO A 76 -1.95 -8.16 -6.28
CA PRO A 76 -2.93 -9.01 -6.92
C PRO A 76 -4.34 -8.51 -6.63
N THR A 77 -5.19 -8.61 -7.65
CA THR A 77 -6.62 -8.41 -7.46
C THR A 77 -7.20 -9.47 -6.54
N TYR A 78 -8.37 -9.18 -5.99
CA TYR A 78 -9.09 -10.14 -5.15
C TYR A 78 -9.29 -11.49 -5.86
N ASP A 79 -9.66 -11.46 -7.14
CA ASP A 79 -9.93 -12.66 -7.93
C ASP A 79 -8.68 -13.51 -8.13
N GLU A 80 -7.56 -12.88 -8.52
CA GLU A 80 -6.26 -13.55 -8.65
C GLU A 80 -5.81 -14.19 -7.33
N ALA A 81 -5.99 -13.48 -6.21
CA ALA A 81 -5.64 -13.99 -4.89
C ALA A 81 -6.51 -15.20 -4.49
N VAL A 82 -7.81 -15.17 -4.80
CA VAL A 82 -8.72 -16.30 -4.56
C VAL A 82 -8.34 -17.51 -5.39
N HIS A 83 -8.05 -17.31 -6.68
CA HIS A 83 -7.63 -18.40 -7.57
C HIS A 83 -6.31 -19.02 -7.13
N ALA A 84 -5.30 -18.21 -6.80
CA ALA A 84 -4.03 -18.68 -6.27
C ALA A 84 -4.21 -19.51 -4.99
N GLN A 85 -5.10 -19.07 -4.08
CA GLN A 85 -5.41 -19.81 -2.86
C GLN A 85 -6.07 -21.17 -3.16
N ILE A 86 -7.02 -21.22 -4.09
CA ILE A 86 -7.69 -22.47 -4.49
C ILE A 86 -6.68 -23.45 -5.09
N GLU A 87 -5.80 -22.98 -5.98
CA GLU A 87 -4.76 -23.81 -6.60
C GLU A 87 -3.79 -24.37 -5.56
N GLU A 88 -3.32 -23.54 -4.64
CA GLU A 88 -2.43 -23.96 -3.56
C GLU A 88 -3.07 -25.05 -2.69
N VAL A 89 -4.33 -24.85 -2.30
CA VAL A 89 -5.08 -25.80 -1.47
C VAL A 89 -5.38 -27.09 -2.26
N SER A 90 -5.71 -26.98 -3.54
CA SER A 90 -5.96 -28.13 -4.42
C SER A 90 -4.71 -28.99 -4.55
N ALA A 91 -3.54 -28.38 -4.79
CA ALA A 91 -2.26 -29.08 -4.92
C ALA A 91 -1.79 -29.79 -3.64
N LYS A 92 -2.22 -29.31 -2.46
CA LYS A 92 -1.90 -29.93 -1.16
C LYS A 92 -2.83 -31.08 -0.78
N LYS A 93 -4.00 -31.21 -1.42
CA LYS A 93 -4.96 -32.27 -1.11
C LYS A 93 -4.44 -33.62 -1.60
N LYS A 94 -4.75 -34.68 -0.85
CA LYS A 94 -4.40 -36.06 -1.24
C LYS A 94 -5.34 -36.67 -2.28
N TYR A 95 -6.50 -36.05 -2.47
CA TYR A 95 -7.56 -36.49 -3.37
C TYR A 95 -7.96 -35.34 -4.30
N HIS A 96 -8.23 -35.68 -5.56
CA HIS A 96 -8.43 -34.71 -6.65
C HIS A 96 -9.75 -34.93 -7.39
N ASN A 97 -10.49 -35.99 -7.05
CA ASN A 97 -11.82 -36.27 -7.57
C ASN A 97 -12.69 -36.93 -6.50
N PHE A 98 -13.98 -37.08 -6.81
CA PHE A 98 -14.96 -37.61 -5.88
C PHE A 98 -14.70 -39.09 -5.52
N GLU A 99 -14.20 -39.88 -6.46
CA GLU A 99 -13.88 -41.29 -6.22
C GLU A 99 -12.71 -41.44 -5.25
N GLU A 100 -11.61 -40.70 -5.47
CA GLU A 100 -10.48 -40.65 -4.54
C GLU A 100 -10.92 -40.19 -3.15
N LEU A 101 -11.80 -39.19 -3.06
CA LEU A 101 -12.36 -38.73 -1.80
C LEU A 101 -13.14 -39.86 -1.10
N LEU A 102 -14.03 -40.56 -1.82
CA LEU A 102 -14.81 -41.67 -1.25
C LEU A 102 -13.90 -42.79 -0.73
N MET A 103 -12.82 -43.08 -1.45
CA MET A 103 -11.85 -44.12 -1.09
C MET A 103 -10.87 -43.71 0.03
N THR A 104 -10.89 -42.46 0.51
CA THR A 104 -10.10 -42.06 1.69
C THR A 104 -10.69 -42.53 3.03
N ASN A 105 -11.94 -42.99 3.05
CA ASN A 105 -12.62 -43.50 4.23
C ASN A 105 -12.76 -45.03 4.19
N ASP A 106 -13.16 -45.64 5.32
CA ASP A 106 -13.37 -47.09 5.39
C ASP A 106 -14.57 -47.53 4.53
N THR A 107 -14.29 -48.21 3.41
CA THR A 107 -15.30 -48.81 2.53
C THR A 107 -15.39 -50.33 2.74
N TRP A 108 -16.58 -50.91 2.65
CA TRP A 108 -16.80 -52.37 2.71
C TRP A 108 -17.48 -52.88 1.43
N GLU A 109 -17.06 -54.05 0.94
CA GLU A 109 -17.76 -54.79 -0.11
C GLU A 109 -18.78 -55.76 0.49
N VAL A 110 -20.02 -55.75 -0.04
CA VAL A 110 -21.04 -56.75 0.30
C VAL A 110 -20.96 -57.87 -0.75
N LYS A 111 -20.76 -59.11 -0.29
CA LYS A 111 -20.80 -60.33 -1.11
C LYS A 111 -22.10 -61.09 -0.91
#